data_AF-A0A3D5S195-F1
#
_entry.id   AF-A0A3D5S195-F1
#
_cell.length_a   1.000
_cell.length_b   1.000
_cell.length_c   1.000
_cell.angle_alpha   90.00
_cell.angle_beta   90.00
_cell.angle_gamma   90.00
#
_symmetry.space_group_name_H-M   'P 1'
#
loop_
_entity.id
_entity.type
_entity.pdbx_description
1 polymer ?
#
loop_
_entity_poly.entity_id
_entity_poly.type
_entity_poly.pdbx_seq_one_letter_code
_entity_poly.pdbx_strand_id
1 'polypeptide(L)'
;MKKKNNRPIEVDLINFGIYSEWDGENSNLPKFMELTDKVEAKIGVEFGMIVEIRKARGRYLDFEIDHPPFTDESGEIAPPFTGTFRVKHNPFKFFLGDTIWDPIEDKRGYWKLSIFLDGQVLVTKTIDLY
;
A
#
# COMPACT_ATOMS: atom_id res chain seq x y z
N MET A 1 15.79 26.59 16.86
CA MET A 1 15.11 25.30 17.12
C MET A 1 13.83 25.24 16.29
N LYS A 2 13.73 24.33 15.30
CA LYS A 2 12.49 24.18 14.50
C LYS A 2 11.40 23.59 15.41
N LYS A 3 10.26 24.28 15.56
CA LYS A 3 9.10 23.76 16.31
C LYS A 3 8.71 22.41 15.69
N LYS A 4 8.86 21.29 16.44
CA LYS A 4 8.25 20.01 16.08
C LYS A 4 6.74 20.27 16.00
N ASN A 5 6.16 20.09 14.81
CA ASN A 5 4.75 20.36 14.59
C ASN A 5 3.95 19.21 15.23
N ASN A 6 3.61 19.35 16.50
CA ASN A 6 3.06 18.31 17.37
C ASN A 6 1.56 18.02 17.10
N ARG A 7 1.04 18.40 15.93
CA ARG A 7 -0.33 18.07 15.54
C ARG A 7 -0.36 16.59 15.16
N PRO A 8 -1.24 15.77 15.77
CA PRO A 8 -1.35 14.37 15.42
C PRO A 8 -1.76 14.26 13.94
N ILE A 9 -1.08 13.39 13.21
CA ILE A 9 -1.55 12.95 11.88
C ILE A 9 -2.82 12.14 12.12
N GLU A 10 -3.78 12.29 11.24
CA GLU A 10 -4.93 11.40 11.16
C GLU A 10 -4.76 10.58 9.88
N VAL A 11 -4.84 9.25 10.00
CA VAL A 11 -4.84 8.33 8.87
C VAL A 11 -6.05 7.44 9.03
N ASP A 12 -6.96 7.51 8.07
CA ASP A 12 -8.15 6.67 8.01
C ASP A 12 -8.02 5.67 6.85
N LEU A 13 -8.26 4.38 7.12
CA LEU A 13 -8.45 3.39 6.07
C LEU A 13 -9.82 3.59 5.43
N ILE A 14 -9.87 3.98 4.16
CA ILE A 14 -11.13 4.25 3.44
C ILE A 14 -11.74 2.96 2.93
N ASN A 15 -10.95 2.15 2.22
CA ASN A 15 -11.32 0.82 1.76
C ASN A 15 -10.07 -0.01 1.47
N PHE A 16 -10.28 -1.32 1.30
CA PHE A 16 -9.26 -2.28 0.93
C PHE A 16 -9.92 -3.41 0.14
N GLY A 17 -9.12 -4.14 -0.64
CA GLY A 17 -9.59 -5.27 -1.45
C GLY A 17 -9.16 -5.11 -2.90
N ILE A 18 -10.08 -5.34 -3.84
CA ILE A 18 -9.78 -5.37 -5.27
C ILE A 18 -10.04 -4.01 -5.90
N TYR A 19 -9.16 -3.61 -6.81
CA TYR A 19 -9.22 -2.37 -7.56
C TYR A 19 -9.16 -2.61 -9.07
N SER A 20 -9.58 -1.61 -9.86
CA SER A 20 -9.38 -1.59 -11.30
C SER A 20 -7.91 -1.39 -11.62
N GLU A 21 -7.44 -1.94 -12.75
CA GLU A 21 -6.11 -1.67 -13.30
C GLU A 21 -5.76 -0.17 -13.28
N TRP A 22 -4.56 0.14 -12.79
CA TRP A 22 -4.04 1.48 -12.71
C TRP A 22 -3.68 1.96 -14.11
N ASP A 23 -4.51 2.86 -14.63
CA ASP A 23 -4.21 3.65 -15.82
C ASP A 23 -3.11 4.68 -15.51
N GLY A 24 -1.85 4.31 -15.74
CA GLY A 24 -0.67 5.15 -15.46
C GLY A 24 -0.62 6.47 -16.24
N GLU A 25 -1.46 6.65 -17.26
CA GLU A 25 -1.62 7.91 -17.99
C GLU A 25 -2.42 8.94 -17.19
N ASN A 26 -3.26 8.49 -16.26
CA ASN A 26 -4.08 9.33 -15.41
C ASN A 26 -3.55 9.33 -13.97
N SER A 27 -3.34 10.52 -13.41
CA SER A 27 -2.95 10.69 -11.99
C SER A 27 -4.07 10.36 -10.99
N ASN A 28 -5.09 9.61 -11.41
CA ASN A 28 -6.24 9.26 -10.61
C ASN A 28 -5.95 8.00 -9.79
N LEU A 29 -6.56 7.90 -8.62
CA LEU A 29 -6.53 6.66 -7.84
C LEU A 29 -7.29 5.56 -8.59
N PRO A 30 -6.88 4.29 -8.45
CA PRO A 30 -7.59 3.19 -9.05
C PRO A 30 -9.01 3.10 -8.47
N LYS A 31 -9.96 2.61 -9.27
CA LYS A 31 -11.36 2.51 -8.85
C LYS A 31 -11.52 1.30 -7.94
N PHE A 32 -12.19 1.52 -6.81
CA PHE A 32 -12.54 0.45 -5.89
C PHE A 32 -13.57 -0.48 -6.52
N MET A 33 -13.31 -1.80 -6.49
CA MET A 33 -14.17 -2.82 -7.10
C MET A 33 -14.85 -3.70 -6.05
N GLU A 34 -14.10 -4.20 -5.05
CA GLU A 34 -14.63 -5.15 -4.06
C GLU A 34 -13.96 -5.00 -2.69
N LEU A 35 -14.77 -5.06 -1.62
CA LEU A 35 -14.29 -5.08 -0.24
C LEU A 35 -14.00 -6.52 0.18
N THR A 36 -12.73 -6.92 0.17
CA THR A 36 -12.32 -8.27 0.58
C THR A 36 -10.90 -8.28 1.12
N ASP A 37 -10.59 -9.21 2.02
CA ASP A 37 -9.22 -9.56 2.40
C ASP A 37 -8.80 -10.94 1.90
N LYS A 38 -9.60 -11.55 1.02
CA LYS A 38 -9.27 -12.75 0.28
C LYS A 38 -9.40 -12.47 -1.20
N VAL A 39 -8.29 -12.52 -1.91
CA VAL A 39 -8.21 -12.22 -3.35
C VAL A 39 -7.72 -13.46 -4.05
N GLU A 40 -8.43 -13.89 -5.09
CA GLU A 40 -7.99 -15.00 -5.91
C GLU A 40 -6.71 -14.61 -6.65
N ALA A 41 -5.67 -15.44 -6.56
CA ALA A 41 -4.39 -15.14 -7.19
C ALA A 41 -4.48 -15.31 -8.72
N LYS A 42 -4.88 -14.23 -9.40
CA LYS A 42 -5.04 -14.13 -10.85
C LYS A 42 -4.20 -12.97 -11.38
N ILE A 43 -3.37 -13.24 -12.39
CA ILE A 43 -2.53 -12.23 -13.05
C ILE A 43 -3.38 -11.02 -13.47
N GLY A 44 -2.87 -9.83 -13.19
CA GLY A 44 -3.51 -8.56 -13.52
C GLY A 44 -4.55 -8.08 -12.52
N VAL A 45 -4.93 -8.88 -11.52
CA VAL A 45 -5.80 -8.39 -10.43
C VAL A 45 -5.01 -7.40 -9.58
N GLU A 46 -5.55 -6.20 -9.39
CA GLU A 46 -5.00 -5.22 -8.45
C GLU A 46 -5.65 -5.34 -7.08
N PHE A 47 -4.82 -5.32 -6.05
CA PHE A 47 -5.26 -5.37 -4.67
C PHE A 47 -4.52 -4.34 -3.82
N GLY A 48 -5.14 -3.91 -2.73
CA GLY A 48 -4.48 -2.99 -1.82
C GLY A 48 -5.43 -2.29 -0.87
N MET A 49 -5.08 -1.05 -0.53
CA MET A 49 -5.89 -0.17 0.30
C MET A 49 -5.77 1.30 -0.13
N ILE A 50 -6.87 2.04 0.02
CA ILE A 50 -6.86 3.51 -0.03
C ILE A 50 -6.96 4.05 1.38
N VAL A 51 -6.02 4.92 1.73
CA VAL A 51 -6.02 5.66 2.99
C VAL A 51 -6.26 7.14 2.74
N GLU A 52 -6.92 7.82 3.66
CA GLU A 52 -7.00 9.26 3.69
C GLU A 52 -6.15 9.81 4.84
N ILE A 53 -5.22 10.70 4.49
CA ILE A 53 -4.26 11.29 5.39
C ILE A 53 -4.62 12.76 5.59
N ARG A 54 -4.78 13.16 6.85
CA ARG A 54 -5.05 14.55 7.25
C ARG A 54 -3.99 15.06 8.20
N LYS A 55 -3.89 16.38 8.32
CA LYS A 55 -2.93 17.07 9.21
C LYS A 55 -1.46 16.72 8.96
N ALA A 56 -1.12 16.23 7.75
CA ALA A 56 0.25 15.80 7.41
C ALA A 56 0.88 16.53 6.20
N ARG A 57 0.22 17.50 5.57
CA ARG A 57 0.80 18.31 4.48
C ARG A 57 2.27 18.69 4.73
N GLY A 58 3.12 18.34 3.78
CA GLY A 58 4.56 18.58 3.79
C GLY A 58 5.39 17.52 4.53
N ARG A 59 4.76 16.57 5.23
CA ARG A 59 5.43 15.45 5.90
C ARG A 59 5.69 14.32 4.90
N TYR A 60 6.71 13.54 5.22
CA TYR A 60 7.05 12.30 4.53
C TYR A 60 6.56 11.13 5.41
N LEU A 61 5.90 10.17 4.78
CA LEU A 61 5.46 8.92 5.41
C LEU A 61 6.10 7.77 4.66
N ASP A 62 6.43 6.72 5.37
CA ASP A 62 7.00 5.51 4.81
C ASP A 62 5.90 4.47 4.59
N PHE A 63 6.09 3.59 3.62
CA PHE A 63 5.25 2.41 3.42
C PHE A 63 6.10 1.16 3.31
N GLU A 64 5.48 0.03 3.63
CA GLU A 64 6.02 -1.31 3.45
C GLU A 64 4.91 -2.24 2.95
N ILE A 65 5.22 -3.09 1.98
CA ILE A 65 4.41 -4.23 1.56
C ILE A 65 5.25 -5.47 1.84
N ASP A 66 4.94 -6.14 2.95
CA ASP A 66 5.49 -7.44 3.29
C ASP A 66 4.68 -8.52 2.55
N HIS A 67 5.37 -9.47 1.94
CA HIS A 67 4.79 -10.40 0.98
C HIS A 67 5.34 -11.82 1.21
N PRO A 68 4.68 -12.86 0.68
CA PRO A 68 5.22 -14.21 0.69
C PRO A 68 6.63 -14.25 0.08
N PRO A 69 7.53 -15.11 0.60
CA PRO A 69 8.89 -15.16 0.09
C PRO A 69 8.89 -15.68 -1.35
N PHE A 70 9.33 -14.83 -2.28
CA PHE A 70 9.68 -15.22 -3.64
C PHE A 70 11.10 -14.78 -3.96
N THR A 71 11.72 -15.42 -4.96
CA THR A 71 13.08 -15.09 -5.37
C THR A 71 13.09 -14.06 -6.49
N ASP A 72 14.06 -13.16 -6.46
CA ASP A 72 14.34 -12.27 -7.59
C ASP A 72 15.07 -13.00 -8.73
N GLU A 73 15.46 -12.26 -9.77
CA GLU A 73 16.19 -12.80 -10.94
C GLU A 73 17.55 -13.41 -10.58
N SER A 74 18.13 -13.06 -9.43
CA SER A 74 19.39 -13.59 -8.93
C SER A 74 19.22 -14.87 -8.07
N GLY A 75 17.97 -15.23 -7.75
CA GLY A 75 17.64 -16.37 -6.90
C GLY A 75 17.63 -16.05 -5.40
N GLU A 76 17.82 -14.78 -5.02
CA GLU A 76 17.78 -14.33 -3.64
C GLU A 76 16.34 -13.97 -3.23
N ILE A 77 15.99 -14.15 -1.95
CA ILE A 77 14.65 -13.78 -1.46
C ILE A 77 14.46 -12.27 -1.59
N ALA A 78 13.42 -11.86 -2.31
CA ALA A 78 13.07 -10.47 -2.47
C ALA A 78 12.69 -9.85 -1.11
N PRO A 79 13.27 -8.70 -0.74
CA PRO A 79 12.87 -7.98 0.47
C PRO A 79 11.48 -7.36 0.29
N PRO A 80 10.78 -7.01 1.39
CA PRO A 80 9.55 -6.23 1.33
C PRO A 80 9.69 -4.97 0.47
N PHE A 81 8.62 -4.61 -0.23
CA PHE A 81 8.62 -3.36 -0.99
C PHE A 81 8.48 -2.19 -0.05
N THR A 82 9.42 -1.25 -0.13
CA THR A 82 9.46 -0.08 0.75
C THR A 82 9.57 1.19 -0.05
N GLY A 83 9.08 2.29 0.52
CA GLY A 83 9.26 3.60 -0.06
C GLY A 83 8.74 4.70 0.84
N THR A 84 9.01 5.94 0.42
CA THR A 84 8.61 7.14 1.15
C THR A 84 7.82 8.06 0.21
N PHE A 85 6.68 8.58 0.66
CA PHE A 85 5.89 9.55 -0.09
C PHE A 85 5.67 10.83 0.70
N ARG A 86 5.58 11.95 -0.04
CA ARG A 86 5.31 13.28 0.54
C ARG A 86 3.83 13.61 0.44
N VAL A 87 3.22 13.99 1.55
CA VAL A 87 1.83 14.48 1.60
C VAL A 87 1.75 15.88 0.99
N LYS A 88 1.19 16.00 -0.22
CA LYS A 88 1.21 17.26 -1.00
C LYS A 88 0.18 18.29 -0.53
N HIS A 89 -1.02 17.83 -0.17
CA HIS A 89 -2.14 18.63 0.32
C HIS A 89 -2.86 17.91 1.47
N ASN A 90 -3.86 18.53 2.10
CA ASN A 90 -4.75 17.84 3.05
C ASN A 90 -6.20 18.09 2.61
N PRO A 91 -7.10 17.08 2.65
CA PRO A 91 -6.78 15.67 2.83
C PRO A 91 -5.95 15.14 1.65
N PHE A 92 -5.17 14.09 1.86
CA PHE A 92 -4.40 13.40 0.81
C PHE A 92 -4.80 11.95 0.78
N LYS A 93 -5.26 11.47 -0.37
CA LYS A 93 -5.56 10.05 -0.55
C LYS A 93 -4.37 9.37 -1.19
N PHE A 94 -4.03 8.20 -0.66
CA PHE A 94 -2.92 7.39 -1.12
C PHE A 94 -3.40 5.97 -1.31
N PHE A 95 -3.10 5.39 -2.47
CA PHE A 95 -3.27 3.97 -2.73
C PHE A 95 -1.95 3.26 -2.41
N LEU A 96 -2.01 2.27 -1.53
CA LEU A 96 -0.93 1.33 -1.28
C LEU A 96 -1.42 -0.05 -1.68
N GLY A 97 -0.79 -0.65 -2.67
CA GLY A 97 -1.24 -1.90 -3.26
C GLY A 97 -0.25 -2.38 -4.30
N ASP A 98 -0.62 -3.49 -4.91
CA ASP A 98 0.14 -4.11 -5.98
C ASP A 98 -0.80 -4.79 -6.98
N THR A 99 -0.25 -5.16 -8.12
CA THR A 99 -0.91 -6.03 -9.10
C THR A 99 -0.51 -7.47 -8.81
N ILE A 100 -1.19 -8.51 -9.32
CA ILE A 100 -0.68 -9.88 -9.26
C ILE A 100 0.05 -10.18 -10.57
N TRP A 101 1.26 -10.75 -10.49
CA TRP A 101 2.11 -11.07 -11.65
C TRP A 101 2.69 -12.48 -11.57
N ASP A 102 3.30 -12.91 -12.68
CA ASP A 102 3.95 -14.21 -12.77
C ASP A 102 5.25 -14.30 -11.94
N PRO A 103 5.56 -15.48 -11.38
CA PRO A 103 4.72 -16.66 -11.33
C PRO A 103 3.69 -16.57 -10.20
N ILE A 104 2.43 -16.92 -10.45
CA ILE A 104 1.34 -16.78 -9.45
C ILE A 104 1.63 -17.54 -8.14
N GLU A 105 2.23 -18.72 -8.24
CA GLU A 105 2.35 -19.66 -7.11
C GLU A 105 3.20 -19.12 -5.95
N ASP A 106 4.22 -18.31 -6.23
CA ASP A 106 5.05 -17.70 -5.17
C ASP A 106 4.48 -16.38 -4.64
N LYS A 107 3.39 -15.89 -5.24
CA LYS A 107 2.64 -14.71 -4.77
C LYS A 107 1.50 -15.09 -3.84
N ARG A 108 1.10 -16.36 -3.78
CA ARG A 108 0.05 -16.84 -2.86
C ARG A 108 0.46 -16.68 -1.39
N GLY A 109 -0.49 -16.30 -0.55
CA GLY A 109 -0.33 -16.11 0.89
C GLY A 109 -0.59 -14.68 1.33
N TYR A 110 -0.10 -14.33 2.51
CA TYR A 110 -0.41 -13.05 3.15
C TYR A 110 0.47 -11.92 2.65
N TRP A 111 -0.19 -10.85 2.19
CA TRP A 111 0.38 -9.56 1.85
C TRP A 111 -0.02 -8.55 2.92
N LYS A 112 0.95 -7.96 3.62
CA LYS A 112 0.73 -7.00 4.70
C LYS A 112 1.20 -5.61 4.28
N LEU A 113 0.24 -4.72 4.07
CA LEU A 113 0.42 -3.36 3.63
C LEU A 113 0.44 -2.44 4.86
N SER A 114 1.50 -1.67 5.05
CA SER A 114 1.69 -0.83 6.24
C SER A 114 2.17 0.57 5.87
N ILE A 115 1.68 1.58 6.59
CA ILE A 115 2.15 2.97 6.49
C ILE A 115 2.65 3.42 7.85
N PHE A 116 3.80 4.10 7.86
CA PHE A 116 4.53 4.49 9.05
C PHE A 116 4.80 5.99 9.10
N LEU A 117 5.03 6.48 10.31
CA LEU A 117 5.67 7.77 10.57
C LEU A 117 6.71 7.57 11.66
N ASP A 118 7.96 7.96 11.40
CA ASP A 118 9.05 7.88 12.37
C ASP A 118 9.18 6.45 12.99
N GLY A 119 8.98 5.42 12.17
CA GLY A 119 9.00 4.00 12.57
C GLY A 119 7.75 3.49 13.30
N GLN A 120 6.76 4.35 13.59
CA GLN A 120 5.49 3.95 14.19
C GLN A 120 4.46 3.60 13.11
N VAL A 121 3.85 2.41 13.20
CA VAL A 121 2.72 2.01 12.33
C VAL A 121 1.53 2.93 12.56
N LEU A 122 1.07 3.60 11.50
CA LEU A 122 -0.14 4.42 11.50
C LEU A 122 -1.37 3.60 11.08
N VAL A 123 -1.21 2.74 10.07
CA VAL A 123 -2.26 1.86 9.56
C VAL A 123 -1.62 0.62 8.95
N THR A 124 -2.30 -0.52 9.07
CA THR A 124 -1.89 -1.77 8.46
C THR A 124 -3.11 -2.56 8.00
N LYS A 125 -2.99 -3.28 6.88
CA LYS A 125 -4.00 -4.24 6.42
C LYS A 125 -3.30 -5.45 5.80
N THR A 126 -3.82 -6.64 6.09
CA THR A 126 -3.37 -7.90 5.49
C THR A 126 -4.41 -8.43 4.52
N ILE A 127 -3.98 -8.82 3.32
CA ILE A 127 -4.78 -9.45 2.27
C ILE A 127 -4.18 -10.83 1.98
N ASP A 128 -5.02 -11.85 1.91
CA ASP A 128 -4.65 -13.23 1.58
C ASP A 128 -4.87 -13.49 0.10
N LEU A 129 -3.79 -13.80 -0.63
CA LEU A 129 -3.86 -14.23 -2.02
C LEU A 129 -3.97 -15.76 -2.06
N TYR A 130 -5.12 -16.30 -2.47
CA TYR A 130 -5.39 -17.74 -2.45
C TYR A 130 -5.38 -18.39 -3.82
#